data_AF-A0A355UYF1-F1
#
_entry.id   AF-A0A355UYF1-F1
#
_cell.length_a   1.000
_cell.length_b   1.000
_cell.length_c   1.000
_cell.angle_alpha   90.00
_cell.angle_beta   90.00
_cell.angle_gamma   90.00
#
_symmetry.space_group_name_H-M   'P 1'
#
loop_
_entity.id
_entity.type
_entity.pdbx_description
1 polymer ?
#
loop_
_entity_poly.entity_id
_entity_poly.type
_entity_poly.pdbx_seq_one_letter_code
_entity_poly.pdbx_strand_id
1 'polypeptide(L)' 'GSDSHTPDDLAKGIKEGLEIAAAAGFKNVCRFEKHEPVFMPIK' A
#
# COMPACT_ATOMS: atom_id res chain seq x y z
N GLY A 1 -1.72 -2.99 3.40
CA GLY A 1 -2.67 -4.01 2.93
C GLY A 1 -4.01 -3.74 3.57
N SER A 2 -5.12 -4.15 2.94
CA SER A 2 -6.48 -3.88 3.43
C SER A 2 -7.01 -4.90 4.43
N ASP A 3 -6.34 -6.05 4.60
CA ASP A 3 -6.77 -7.15 5.48
C ASP A 3 -8.25 -7.57 5.25
N SER A 4 -8.64 -7.58 3.98
CA SER A 4 -10.02 -7.82 3.58
C SER A 4 -10.40 -9.28 3.75
N HIS A 5 -11.57 -9.52 4.36
CA HIS A 5 -12.16 -10.85 4.55
C HIS A 5 -13.35 -11.10 3.60
N THR A 6 -13.71 -10.10 2.80
CA THR A 6 -14.74 -10.14 1.76
C THR A 6 -14.22 -9.46 0.49
N PRO A 7 -14.75 -9.80 -0.70
CA PRO A 7 -14.39 -9.11 -1.94
C PRO A 7 -14.77 -7.62 -1.94
N ASP A 8 -15.87 -7.26 -1.29
CA ASP A 8 -16.36 -5.88 -1.22
C ASP A 8 -15.41 -4.93 -0.47
N ASP A 9 -14.65 -5.46 0.51
CA ASP A 9 -13.67 -4.69 1.26
C ASP A 9 -12.27 -4.69 0.61
N LEU A 10 -12.10 -5.25 -0.60
CA LEU A 10 -10.81 -5.31 -1.28
C LEU A 10 -10.21 -3.90 -1.43
N ALA A 11 -8.95 -3.75 -1.02
CA ALA A 11 -8.20 -2.50 -1.10
C ALA A 11 -8.77 -1.30 -0.32
N LYS A 12 -9.76 -1.52 0.55
CA LYS A 12 -10.31 -0.49 1.44
C LYS A 12 -9.21 0.16 2.28
N GLY A 13 -9.19 1.50 2.32
CA GLY A 13 -8.22 2.27 3.09
C GLY A 13 -6.82 2.38 2.46
N ILE A 14 -6.54 1.70 1.34
CA ILE A 14 -5.21 1.75 0.71
C ILE A 14 -4.91 3.15 0.17
N LYS A 15 -5.89 3.82 -0.45
CA LYS A 15 -5.69 5.16 -1.01
C LYS A 15 -5.39 6.19 0.09
N GLU A 16 -6.21 6.20 1.13
CA GLU A 16 -6.05 7.08 2.30
C GLU A 16 -4.70 6.81 2.99
N GLY A 17 -4.33 5.54 3.13
CA GLY A 17 -3.03 5.13 3.67
C GLY A 17 -1.85 5.62 2.83
N LEU A 18 -1.96 5.58 1.49
CA LEU A 18 -0.94 6.11 0.57
C LEU A 18 -0.81 7.63 0.68
N GLU A 19 -1.92 8.35 0.79
CA GLU A 19 -1.93 9.81 0.96
C GLU A 19 -1.27 10.22 2.28
N ILE A 20 -1.56 9.51 3.39
CA ILE A 20 -0.91 9.73 4.69
C ILE A 20 0.59 9.42 4.61
N ALA A 21 0.97 8.31 3.97
CA ALA A 21 2.37 7.95 3.80
C ALA A 21 3.13 9.00 2.97
N ALA A 22 2.54 9.49 1.88
CA ALA A 22 3.11 10.58 1.10
C ALA A 22 3.26 11.87 1.95
N ALA A 23 2.23 12.24 2.71
CA ALA A 23 2.26 13.41 3.58
C ALA A 23 3.31 13.31 4.70
N ALA A 24 3.57 12.09 5.19
CA ALA A 24 4.64 11.80 6.15
C ALA A 24 6.05 11.78 5.53
N GLY A 25 6.17 11.97 4.20
CA GLY A 25 7.45 12.06 3.50
C GLY A 25 7.97 10.72 2.94
N PHE A 26 7.18 9.65 3.02
CA PHE A 26 7.54 8.40 2.34
C PHE A 26 7.43 8.57 0.82
N LYS A 27 8.44 8.06 0.10
CA LYS A 27 8.52 8.15 -1.36
C LYS A 27 8.05 6.88 -2.05
N ASN A 28 8.19 5.74 -1.37
CA ASN A 28 7.89 4.43 -1.91
C ASN A 28 7.07 3.59 -0.93
N VAL A 29 6.22 2.72 -1.47
CA VAL A 29 5.67 1.55 -0.77
C VAL A 29 6.42 0.30 -1.17
N CYS A 30 6.46 -0.69 -0.28
CA CYS A 30 7.07 -1.99 -0.54
C CYS A 30 5.99 -3.07 -0.69
N ARG A 31 6.04 -3.82 -1.79
CA ARG A 31 5.36 -5.11 -1.91
C ARG A 31 6.39 -6.23 -1.96
N PHE A 32 6.00 -7.45 -1.63
CA PHE A 32 6.89 -8.60 -1.76
C PHE A 32 6.49 -9.41 -2.99
N GLU A 33 7.47 -9.75 -3.82
CA GLU A 33 7.33 -10.68 -4.93
C GLU A 33 8.39 -11.78 -4.79
N LYS A 34 7.97 -13.05 -4.76
CA LYS A 34 8.90 -14.19 -4.59
C LYS A 34 9.84 -14.05 -3.38
N HIS A 35 9.34 -13.49 -2.28
CA HIS A 35 10.09 -13.18 -1.06
C HIS A 35 11.14 -12.07 -1.20
N GLU A 36 11.13 -11.31 -2.30
CA GLU A 36 11.98 -10.15 -2.49
C GLU A 36 11.17 -8.84 -2.35
N PRO A 37 11.72 -7.81 -1.68
CA PRO A 37 11.06 -6.51 -1.57
C PRO A 37 11.15 -5.74 -2.89
N VAL A 38 10.00 -5.31 -3.39
CA VAL A 38 9.85 -4.48 -4.58
C VAL A 38 9.28 -3.13 -4.15
N PHE A 39 10.08 -2.09 -4.32
CA PHE A 39 9.68 -0.71 -4.01
C PHE A 39 9.00 -0.06 -5.21
N MET A 40 7.83 0.50 -4.97
CA MET A 40 7.06 1.29 -5.94
C MET A 40 6.90 2.72 -5.43
N PRO A 41 6.99 3.72 -6.32
CA PRO A 41 6.74 5.10 -5.91
C PRO A 41 5.27 5.30 -5.51
N ILE A 42 5.04 6.16 -4.51
CA ILE A 42 3.69 6.54 -4.06
C ILE A 42 3.01 7.53 -5.04
N LYS A 43 3.81 8.17 -5.90
CA LYS A 43 3.40 9.13 -6.94
C LYS A 43 4.03 8.79 -8.28
#